data_AF-A0A923XEP4-F1
#
_entry.id   AF-A0A923XEP4-F1
#
_cell.length_a   1.000
_cell.length_b   1.000
_cell.length_c   1.000
_cell.angle_alpha   90.00
_cell.angle_beta   90.00
_cell.angle_gamma   90.00
#
_symmetry.space_group_name_H-M   'P 1'
#
loop_
_entity.id
_entity.type
_entity.pdbx_description
1 polymer ?
#
loop_
_entity_poly.entity_id
_entity_poly.type
_entity_poly.pdbx_seq_one_letter_code
_entity_poly.pdbx_strand_id
1 'polypeptide(L)'
;MNWAARFNVSTTGSKHSPSFQARIYRVSIAQIIQIIIALGLLNVWFLRNSKSTAYRGGSAKTLKEEFAAYGLPVFAYYIVGTLKIGSAISLIAGLQNSKVTLIASTIIVVLMIGALSMHLKAKDPFKKSIPALLMLIMSLFVAYSNFHQGLT
;
A
#
# COMPACT_ATOMS: atom_id res chain seq x y z
N MET A 1 34.56 -27.18 -54.87
CA MET A 1 34.54 -27.36 -53.40
C MET A 1 34.27 -25.99 -52.78
N ASN A 2 33.01 -25.66 -52.54
CA ASN A 2 32.56 -24.29 -52.18
C ASN A 2 32.84 -23.99 -50.71
N TRP A 3 33.75 -23.06 -50.46
CA TRP A 3 34.19 -22.63 -49.13
C TRP A 3 33.21 -21.65 -48.43
N ALA A 4 32.14 -21.25 -49.12
CA ALA A 4 31.19 -20.22 -48.67
C ALA A 4 30.07 -20.70 -47.72
N ALA A 5 30.11 -21.93 -47.21
CA ALA A 5 29.05 -22.49 -46.36
C ALA A 5 29.32 -22.41 -44.84
N ARG A 6 30.39 -21.72 -44.40
CA ARG A 6 30.86 -21.79 -42.99
C ARG A 6 30.39 -20.68 -42.04
N PHE A 7 29.51 -19.78 -42.46
CA PHE A 7 29.04 -18.69 -41.58
C PHE A 7 27.52 -18.59 -41.48
N ASN A 8 26.84 -19.72 -41.32
CA ASN A 8 25.48 -19.70 -40.80
C ASN A 8 25.50 -19.87 -39.27
N VAL A 9 26.14 -18.91 -38.58
CA VAL A 9 25.93 -18.73 -37.14
C VAL A 9 24.53 -18.18 -37.01
N SER A 10 23.60 -19.03 -36.62
CA SER A 10 22.25 -18.66 -36.24
C SER A 10 22.33 -17.56 -35.19
N THR A 11 22.01 -16.33 -35.57
CA THR A 11 21.58 -15.27 -34.66
C THR A 11 20.21 -15.64 -34.12
N THR A 12 20.13 -16.75 -33.38
CA THR A 12 19.03 -16.98 -32.45
C THR A 12 19.13 -15.89 -31.42
N GLY A 13 18.41 -14.80 -31.65
CA GLY A 13 18.25 -13.70 -30.74
C GLY A 13 17.91 -14.26 -29.37
N SER A 14 18.88 -14.17 -28.46
CA SER A 14 18.63 -14.37 -27.05
C SER A 14 17.59 -13.33 -26.70
N LYS A 15 16.33 -13.76 -26.52
CA LYS A 15 15.32 -12.97 -25.83
C LYS A 15 15.91 -12.69 -24.45
N HIS A 16 16.63 -11.57 -24.32
CA HIS A 16 17.13 -11.09 -23.06
C HIS A 16 15.89 -10.83 -22.21
N SER A 17 15.50 -11.82 -21.40
CA SER A 17 14.71 -11.57 -20.20
C SER A 17 15.40 -10.39 -19.52
N PRO A 18 14.69 -9.28 -19.23
CA PRO A 18 15.30 -8.15 -18.55
C PRO A 18 16.04 -8.69 -17.33
N SER A 19 17.34 -8.43 -17.25
CA SER A 19 18.14 -8.85 -16.10
C SER A 19 17.48 -8.27 -14.84
N PHE A 20 17.50 -9.00 -13.72
CA PHE A 20 16.95 -8.53 -12.44
C PHE A 20 17.38 -7.08 -12.12
N GLN A 21 18.60 -6.71 -12.53
CA GLN A 21 19.15 -5.36 -12.43
C GLN A 21 18.33 -4.31 -13.23
N ALA A 22 17.88 -4.60 -14.45
CA ALA A 22 17.05 -3.69 -15.24
C ALA A 22 15.68 -3.39 -14.58
N ARG A 23 15.21 -4.27 -13.68
CA ARG A 23 13.98 -4.06 -12.89
C ARG A 23 14.22 -3.27 -11.60
N ILE A 24 15.45 -3.28 -11.07
CA ILE A 24 15.85 -2.51 -9.87
C ILE A 24 15.96 -1.00 -10.17
N TYR A 25 16.42 -0.61 -11.36
CA TYR A 25 16.67 0.80 -11.69
C TYR A 25 15.44 1.58 -12.18
N ARG A 26 14.29 0.93 -12.39
CA ARG A 26 13.05 1.59 -12.84
C ARG A 26 12.14 1.88 -11.65
N VAL A 27 12.41 2.96 -10.94
CA VAL A 27 11.49 3.46 -9.92
C VAL A 27 10.26 4.04 -10.59
N SER A 28 9.08 3.47 -10.32
CA SER A 28 7.81 3.97 -10.83
C SER A 28 7.11 4.88 -9.80
N ILE A 29 6.22 5.75 -10.30
CA ILE A 29 5.40 6.63 -9.44
C ILE A 29 4.57 5.79 -8.43
N ALA A 30 4.07 4.63 -8.87
CA ALA A 30 3.32 3.72 -8.00
C ALA A 30 4.17 3.19 -6.84
N GLN A 31 5.45 2.87 -7.07
CA GLN A 31 6.38 2.42 -6.01
C GLN A 31 6.67 3.54 -5.00
N ILE A 32 6.81 4.78 -5.47
CA ILE A 32 7.00 5.94 -4.58
C ILE A 32 5.77 6.12 -3.68
N ILE A 33 4.57 6.10 -4.26
CA ILE A 33 3.31 6.22 -3.51
C ILE A 33 3.14 5.06 -2.54
N GLN A 34 3.46 3.83 -2.95
CA GLN A 34 3.46 2.64 -2.11
C GLN A 34 4.36 2.79 -0.88
N ILE A 35 5.57 3.35 -1.05
CA ILE A 35 6.48 3.64 0.08
C ILE A 35 5.88 4.70 0.99
N ILE A 36 5.30 5.77 0.44
CA ILE A 36 4.64 6.83 1.21
C ILE A 36 3.49 6.25 2.06
N ILE A 37 2.65 5.39 1.48
CA ILE A 37 1.55 4.70 2.19
C ILE A 37 2.12 3.86 3.33
N ALA A 38 3.13 3.03 3.05
CA ALA A 38 3.71 2.13 4.04
C ALA A 38 4.30 2.90 5.22
N LEU A 39 5.15 3.90 4.95
CA LEU A 39 5.74 4.75 5.99
C LEU A 39 4.67 5.56 6.74
N GLY A 40 3.65 6.05 6.05
CA GLY A 40 2.52 6.75 6.64
C GLY A 40 1.76 5.87 7.65
N LEU A 41 1.42 4.63 7.28
CA LEU A 41 0.76 3.68 8.18
C LEU A 41 1.63 3.35 9.39
N LEU A 42 2.91 3.02 9.16
CA LEU A 42 3.84 2.69 10.24
C LEU A 42 4.02 3.87 11.20
N ASN A 43 4.17 5.09 10.68
CA ASN A 43 4.26 6.31 11.51
C ASN A 43 3.00 6.50 12.39
N VAL A 44 1.81 6.30 11.83
CA VAL A 44 0.57 6.47 12.60
C VAL A 44 0.45 5.42 13.70
N TRP A 45 0.77 4.17 13.41
CA TRP A 45 0.55 3.05 14.32
C TRP A 45 1.69 2.82 15.33
N PHE A 46 2.92 3.23 15.02
CA PHE A 46 4.05 3.16 15.96
C PHE A 46 4.30 4.47 16.71
N LEU A 47 4.42 5.60 16.00
CA LEU A 47 4.89 6.86 16.58
C LEU A 47 3.77 7.79 17.02
N ARG A 48 2.62 7.73 16.34
CA ARG A 48 1.49 8.64 16.58
C ARG A 48 0.35 8.00 17.37
N ASN A 49 0.41 6.70 17.69
CA ASN A 49 -0.73 5.98 18.29
C ASN A 49 -1.22 6.61 19.61
N SER A 50 -0.32 7.20 20.40
CA SER A 50 -0.58 7.83 21.71
C SER A 50 -0.59 9.36 21.65
N LYS A 51 -0.41 9.95 20.45
CA LYS A 51 -0.36 11.40 20.27
C LYS A 51 -1.71 11.95 19.84
N SER A 52 -2.07 13.08 20.45
CA SER A 52 -3.21 13.90 20.04
C SER A 52 -2.91 14.54 18.69
N THR A 53 -3.90 14.53 17.79
CA THR A 53 -3.79 15.17 16.48
C THR A 53 -5.12 15.82 16.13
N ALA A 54 -5.09 16.86 15.30
CA ALA A 54 -6.28 17.50 14.77
C ALA A 54 -7.19 16.56 13.95
N TYR A 55 -6.67 15.38 13.58
CA TYR A 55 -7.36 14.38 12.78
C TYR A 55 -8.00 13.26 13.60
N ARG A 56 -7.89 13.27 14.94
CA ARG A 56 -8.48 12.23 15.80
C ARG A 56 -10.00 12.29 15.78
N GLY A 57 -10.65 11.13 15.64
CA GLY A 57 -12.10 11.02 15.75
C GLY A 57 -12.66 11.40 17.11
N GLY A 58 -13.86 11.99 17.13
CA GLY A 58 -14.54 12.39 18.35
C GLY A 58 -13.72 13.34 19.22
N SER A 59 -13.72 13.13 20.54
CA SER A 59 -12.88 13.87 21.50
C SER A 59 -11.58 13.15 21.86
N ALA A 60 -11.19 12.14 21.08
CA ALA A 60 -10.08 11.25 21.42
C ALA A 60 -8.71 11.95 21.32
N LYS A 61 -7.83 11.62 22.27
CA LYS A 61 -6.43 12.06 22.29
C LYS A 61 -5.50 10.96 21.78
N THR A 62 -5.91 9.69 21.88
CA THR A 62 -5.14 8.54 21.39
C THR A 62 -5.92 7.73 20.35
N LEU A 63 -5.22 6.89 19.59
CA LEU A 63 -5.86 5.99 18.62
C LEU A 63 -6.74 4.94 19.31
N LYS A 64 -6.38 4.50 20.51
CA LYS A 64 -7.20 3.55 21.28
C LYS A 64 -8.48 4.23 21.78
N GLU A 65 -8.38 5.47 22.26
CA GLU A 65 -9.56 6.28 22.61
C GLU A 65 -10.44 6.59 21.39
N GLU A 66 -9.85 6.76 20.21
CA GLU A 66 -10.59 6.99 18.97
C GLU A 66 -11.48 5.79 18.62
N PHE A 67 -10.96 4.57 18.76
CA PHE A 67 -11.78 3.36 18.60
C PHE A 67 -12.89 3.28 19.65
N ALA A 68 -12.61 3.64 20.90
CA ALA A 68 -13.63 3.70 21.95
C ALA A 68 -14.71 4.75 21.65
N ALA A 69 -14.33 5.93 21.13
CA ALA A 69 -15.25 6.99 20.72
C ALA A 69 -16.15 6.57 19.55
N TYR A 70 -15.69 5.67 18.68
CA TYR A 70 -16.50 5.05 17.62
C TYR A 70 -17.40 3.90 18.12
N GLY A 71 -17.32 3.56 19.41
CA GLY A 71 -18.03 2.42 20.00
C GLY A 71 -17.47 1.06 19.59
N LEU A 72 -16.19 1.00 19.19
CA LEU A 72 -15.53 -0.24 18.81
C LEU A 72 -14.83 -0.89 20.02
N PRO A 73 -14.88 -2.23 20.14
CA PRO A 73 -14.18 -2.92 21.22
C PRO A 73 -12.66 -2.87 21.01
N VAL A 74 -11.92 -3.04 22.10
CA VAL A 74 -10.43 -3.09 22.09
C VAL A 74 -9.89 -4.17 21.15
N PHE A 75 -10.62 -5.28 20.98
CA PHE A 75 -10.25 -6.32 20.03
C PHE A 75 -10.17 -5.81 18.57
N ALA A 76 -11.11 -4.96 18.16
CA ALA A 76 -11.11 -4.36 16.81
C ALA A 76 -9.89 -3.43 16.61
N TYR A 77 -9.47 -2.72 17.66
CA TYR A 77 -8.25 -1.90 17.63
C TYR A 77 -7.01 -2.75 17.29
N TYR A 78 -6.85 -3.91 17.94
CA TYR A 78 -5.71 -4.78 17.67
C TYR A 78 -5.79 -5.43 16.28
N ILE A 79 -6.95 -5.89 15.83
CA ILE A 79 -7.10 -6.43 14.47
C ILE A 79 -6.75 -5.39 13.41
N VAL A 80 -7.37 -4.21 13.48
CA VAL A 80 -7.13 -3.16 12.48
C VAL A 80 -5.67 -2.71 12.51
N GLY A 81 -5.06 -2.63 13.69
CA GLY A 81 -3.64 -2.33 13.84
C GLY A 81 -2.74 -3.35 13.18
N THR A 82 -2.93 -4.63 13.50
CA THR A 82 -2.17 -5.73 12.91
C THR A 82 -2.33 -5.77 11.40
N LEU A 83 -3.55 -5.59 10.88
CA LEU A 83 -3.78 -5.57 9.43
C LEU A 83 -3.10 -4.37 8.76
N LYS A 84 -3.16 -3.17 9.36
CA LYS A 84 -2.49 -1.97 8.79
C LYS A 84 -0.97 -2.11 8.81
N ILE A 85 -0.39 -2.59 9.90
CA ILE A 85 1.07 -2.81 10.02
C ILE A 85 1.51 -3.92 9.07
N GLY A 86 0.81 -5.06 9.06
CA GLY A 86 1.11 -6.19 8.18
C GLY A 86 1.01 -5.80 6.70
N SER A 87 0.00 -5.00 6.33
CA SER A 87 -0.13 -4.47 4.96
C SER A 87 0.99 -3.49 4.63
N ALA A 88 1.40 -2.62 5.55
CA ALA A 88 2.52 -1.70 5.32
C ALA A 88 3.85 -2.44 5.12
N ILE A 89 4.12 -3.46 5.92
CA ILE A 89 5.30 -4.33 5.74
C ILE A 89 5.22 -5.07 4.40
N SER A 90 4.04 -5.60 4.06
CA SER A 90 3.82 -6.30 2.79
C SER A 90 3.99 -5.37 1.58
N LEU A 91 3.60 -4.10 1.68
CA LEU A 91 3.89 -3.09 0.66
C LEU A 91 5.41 -2.89 0.52
N ILE A 92 6.18 -2.83 1.59
CA ILE A 92 7.65 -2.68 1.48
C ILE A 92 8.27 -3.95 0.85
N ALA A 93 7.85 -5.14 1.30
CA ALA A 93 8.33 -6.41 0.74
C ALA A 93 7.87 -6.62 -0.72
N GLY A 94 6.73 -6.05 -1.09
CA GLY A 94 6.09 -6.19 -2.39
C GLY A 94 6.63 -5.28 -3.49
N LEU A 95 7.67 -4.47 -3.25
CA LEU A 95 8.20 -3.50 -4.23
C LEU A 95 8.51 -4.09 -5.61
N GLN A 96 8.86 -5.39 -5.65
CA GLN A 96 9.12 -6.13 -6.88
C GLN A 96 8.10 -7.23 -7.18
N ASN A 97 7.05 -7.35 -6.37
CA ASN A 97 6.03 -8.38 -6.48
C ASN A 97 4.64 -7.72 -6.54
N SER A 98 4.14 -7.55 -7.76
CA SER A 98 2.86 -6.88 -8.03
C SER A 98 1.67 -7.59 -7.39
N LYS A 99 1.71 -8.93 -7.24
CA LYS A 99 0.63 -9.69 -6.57
C LYS A 99 0.58 -9.37 -5.08
N VAL A 100 1.73 -9.35 -4.41
CA VAL A 100 1.82 -8.99 -2.98
C VAL A 100 1.37 -7.55 -2.77
N THR A 101 1.84 -6.62 -3.62
CA THR A 101 1.43 -5.21 -3.56
C THR A 101 -0.06 -5.03 -3.79
N LEU A 102 -0.65 -5.75 -4.74
CA LEU A 102 -2.08 -5.71 -5.03
C LEU A 102 -2.93 -6.17 -3.84
N ILE A 103 -2.56 -7.30 -3.21
CA ILE A 103 -3.26 -7.81 -2.03
C ILE A 103 -3.15 -6.82 -0.87
N ALA A 104 -1.93 -6.34 -0.58
CA ALA A 104 -1.70 -5.41 0.53
C ALA A 104 -2.43 -4.06 0.34
N SER A 105 -2.37 -3.49 -0.86
CA SER A 105 -3.08 -2.24 -1.18
C SER A 105 -4.60 -2.40 -1.12
N THR A 106 -5.14 -3.55 -1.55
CA THR A 106 -6.58 -3.85 -1.46
C THR A 106 -7.05 -3.96 -0.01
N ILE A 107 -6.27 -4.61 0.86
CA ILE A 107 -6.57 -4.66 2.30
C ILE A 107 -6.61 -3.24 2.88
N ILE A 108 -5.65 -2.39 2.51
CA ILE A 108 -5.61 -0.98 2.96
C ILE A 108 -6.85 -0.23 2.48
N VAL A 109 -7.28 -0.40 1.22
CA VAL A 109 -8.51 0.21 0.67
C VAL A 109 -9.72 -0.15 1.54
N VAL A 110 -9.92 -1.43 1.82
CA VAL A 110 -11.04 -1.91 2.66
C VAL A 110 -10.98 -1.27 4.06
N LEU A 111 -9.79 -1.21 4.67
CA LEU A 111 -9.61 -0.60 5.99
C LEU A 111 -9.82 0.92 5.99
N MET A 112 -9.48 1.61 4.90
CA MET A 112 -9.71 3.06 4.78
C MET A 112 -11.20 3.37 4.57
N ILE A 113 -11.92 2.55 3.79
CA ILE A 113 -13.38 2.64 3.69
C ILE A 113 -14.01 2.48 5.07
N GLY A 114 -13.61 1.44 5.83
CA GLY A 114 -14.09 1.25 7.19
C GLY A 114 -13.81 2.44 8.11
N ALA A 115 -12.61 3.05 8.02
CA ALA A 115 -12.27 4.24 8.80
C ALA A 115 -13.13 5.46 8.42
N LEU A 116 -13.38 5.69 7.14
CA LEU A 116 -14.27 6.75 6.67
C LEU A 116 -15.70 6.52 7.16
N SER A 117 -16.21 5.29 7.08
CA SER A 117 -17.53 4.93 7.62
C SER A 117 -17.64 5.22 9.12
N MET A 118 -16.58 5.01 9.90
CA MET A 118 -16.58 5.33 11.34
C MET A 118 -16.61 6.85 11.60
N HIS A 119 -15.85 7.64 10.84
CA HIS A 119 -15.94 9.11 10.94
C HIS A 119 -17.34 9.62 10.58
N LEU A 120 -17.98 9.06 9.54
CA LEU A 120 -19.35 9.40 9.17
C LEU A 120 -20.34 9.03 10.27
N LYS A 121 -20.22 7.82 10.83
CA LYS A 121 -21.06 7.33 11.94
C LYS A 121 -20.90 8.20 13.20
N ALA A 122 -19.67 8.62 13.51
CA ALA A 122 -19.37 9.49 14.64
C ALA A 122 -19.71 10.96 14.40
N LYS A 123 -20.17 11.32 13.18
CA LYS A 123 -20.46 12.69 12.74
C LYS A 123 -19.27 13.64 12.95
N ASP A 124 -18.06 13.12 12.69
CA ASP A 124 -16.86 13.93 12.75
C ASP A 124 -16.84 15.01 11.65
N PRO A 125 -16.26 16.18 11.93
CA PRO A 125 -15.95 17.14 10.87
C PRO A 125 -15.10 16.50 9.78
N PHE A 126 -15.42 16.76 8.51
CA PHE A 126 -14.73 16.19 7.34
C PHE A 126 -13.20 16.32 7.39
N LYS A 127 -12.68 17.39 8.01
CA LYS A 127 -11.24 17.62 8.21
C LYS A 127 -10.54 16.45 8.91
N LYS A 128 -11.22 15.75 9.81
CA LYS A 128 -10.64 14.61 10.54
C LYS A 128 -10.49 13.36 9.67
N SER A 129 -11.32 13.23 8.65
CA SER A 129 -11.31 12.11 7.70
C SER A 129 -10.28 12.28 6.57
N ILE A 130 -9.65 13.46 6.45
CA ILE A 130 -8.65 13.76 5.40
C ILE A 130 -7.55 12.69 5.32
N PRO A 131 -6.92 12.24 6.41
CA PRO A 131 -5.88 11.22 6.31
C PRO A 131 -6.41 9.89 5.76
N ALA A 132 -7.61 9.47 6.16
CA ALA A 132 -8.21 8.24 5.65
C ALA A 132 -8.56 8.35 4.16
N LEU A 133 -9.10 9.51 3.73
CA LEU A 133 -9.43 9.76 2.34
C LEU A 133 -8.20 9.80 1.44
N LEU A 134 -7.15 10.50 1.87
CA LEU A 134 -5.89 10.57 1.11
C LEU A 134 -5.27 9.18 0.95
N MET A 135 -5.24 8.40 2.04
CA MET A 135 -4.74 7.02 2.02
C MET A 135 -5.59 6.11 1.13
N LEU A 136 -6.91 6.31 1.09
CA LEU A 136 -7.80 5.57 0.20
C LEU A 136 -7.46 5.83 -1.27
N ILE A 137 -7.34 7.10 -1.68
CA ILE A 137 -7.04 7.47 -3.06
C ILE A 137 -5.68 6.92 -3.50
N MET A 138 -4.66 7.08 -2.64
CA MET A 138 -3.32 6.57 -2.94
C MET A 138 -3.29 5.04 -3.04
N SER A 139 -3.96 4.33 -2.12
CA SER A 139 -3.99 2.86 -2.14
C SER A 139 -4.79 2.30 -3.32
N LEU A 140 -5.87 2.97 -3.76
CA LEU A 140 -6.59 2.64 -5.00
C LEU A 140 -5.69 2.80 -6.23
N PHE A 141 -4.93 3.90 -6.32
CA PHE A 141 -3.99 4.11 -7.41
C PHE A 141 -2.91 3.02 -7.48
N VAL A 142 -2.34 2.64 -6.32
CA VAL A 142 -1.36 1.56 -6.23
C VAL A 142 -1.98 0.21 -6.62
N ALA A 143 -3.20 -0.09 -6.15
CA ALA A 143 -3.90 -1.32 -6.51
C ALA A 143 -4.15 -1.40 -8.03
N TYR A 144 -4.71 -0.33 -8.61
CA TYR A 144 -5.02 -0.25 -10.04
C TYR A 144 -3.76 -0.43 -10.91
N SER A 145 -2.67 0.25 -10.58
CA SER A 145 -1.40 0.17 -11.31
C SER A 145 -0.73 -1.21 -11.24
N ASN A 146 -0.93 -1.95 -10.14
CA ASN A 146 -0.38 -3.30 -9.96
C ASN A 146 -1.31 -4.41 -10.48
N PHE A 147 -2.62 -4.16 -10.59
CA PHE A 147 -3.58 -5.13 -11.13
C PHE A 147 -3.20 -5.60 -12.54
N HIS A 148 -2.77 -4.67 -13.39
CA HIS A 148 -2.41 -4.95 -14.78
C HIS A 148 -1.11 -5.75 -14.89
N GLN A 149 -0.18 -5.54 -13.96
CA GLN A 149 1.11 -6.22 -13.92
C GLN A 149 1.03 -7.64 -13.33
N GLY A 150 -0.02 -7.94 -12.56
CA GLY A 150 -0.21 -9.26 -11.94
C GLY A 150 -0.86 -10.30 -12.86
N LEU A 151 -1.44 -9.87 -13.98
CA LEU A 151 -2.15 -10.69 -14.98
C LEU A 151 -1.26 -11.07 -16.18
N THR A 152 -0.10 -10.45 -16.33
CA THR A 152 0.91 -10.72 -17.38
C THR A 152 2.07 -11.54 -16.81
#